data_AF-A0A3A1TVC0-F1
#
_entry.id   AF-A0A3A1TVC0-F1
#
_cell.length_a   1.000
_cell.length_b   1.000
_cell.length_c   1.000
_cell.angle_alpha   90.00
_cell.angle_beta   90.00
_cell.angle_gamma   90.00
#
_symmetry.space_group_name_H-M   'P 1'
#
loop_
_entity.id
_entity.type
_entity.pdbx_description
1 polymer ?
#
loop_
_entity_poly.entity_id
_entity_poly.type
_entity_poly.pdbx_seq_one_letter_code
_entity_poly.pdbx_strand_id
1 'polypeptide(L)'
;MPRLLSAAECLDEFFADRRRGATGHRLAAVARSEQVLRTAVERTAELVLTDDEQVLVGIERQFEQVGAVARVMPAHGLLLVIEAHLAHLESRPARNAARRMELDTCAALTRHLARELRHLDVLPATHRIELALAGCGAVVQRPAGPRRLLKALGLA
;
A
#
# COMPACT_ATOMS: atom_id res chain seq x y z
N MET A 1 -13.66 25.41 2.39
CA MET A 1 -13.37 24.06 2.90
C MET A 1 -12.10 23.58 2.21
N PRO A 2 -11.10 23.03 2.93
CA PRO A 2 -9.91 22.50 2.28
C PRO A 2 -10.32 21.36 1.33
N ARG A 3 -9.84 21.41 0.09
CA ARG A 3 -10.06 20.33 -0.88
C ARG A 3 -9.32 19.10 -0.37
N LEU A 4 -10.04 18.02 -0.09
CA LEU A 4 -9.44 16.74 0.21
C LEU A 4 -8.81 16.21 -1.08
N LEU A 5 -7.55 15.81 -1.01
CA LEU A 5 -6.86 15.16 -2.13
C LEU A 5 -7.56 13.85 -2.45
N SER A 6 -7.62 13.53 -3.74
CA SER A 6 -7.96 12.18 -4.21
C SER A 6 -6.82 11.20 -3.92
N ALA A 7 -7.13 9.91 -3.94
CA ALA A 7 -6.15 8.85 -3.86
C ALA A 7 -5.15 8.92 -5.03
N ALA A 8 -5.60 9.29 -6.23
CA ALA A 8 -4.74 9.49 -7.39
C ALA A 8 -3.71 10.61 -7.14
N GLU A 9 -4.15 11.79 -6.73
CA GLU A 9 -3.27 12.94 -6.43
C GLU A 9 -2.26 12.57 -5.33
N CYS A 10 -2.72 11.92 -4.25
CA CYS A 10 -1.84 11.51 -3.15
C CYS A 10 -0.79 10.47 -3.60
N LEU A 11 -1.19 9.48 -4.40
CA LEU A 11 -0.25 8.47 -4.92
C LEU A 11 0.75 9.11 -5.91
N ASP A 12 0.30 10.04 -6.75
CA ASP A 12 1.16 10.75 -7.70
C ASP A 12 2.25 11.54 -6.97
N GLU A 13 1.88 12.32 -5.95
CA GLU A 13 2.82 13.09 -5.13
C GLU A 13 3.80 12.18 -4.40
N PHE A 14 3.29 11.16 -3.70
CA PHE A 14 4.12 10.21 -2.95
C PHE A 14 5.14 9.49 -3.84
N PHE A 15 4.71 9.00 -5.01
CA PHE A 15 5.60 8.26 -5.90
C PHE A 15 6.51 9.18 -6.71
N ALA A 16 6.11 10.41 -7.01
CA ALA A 16 7.01 11.40 -7.60
C ALA A 16 8.23 11.63 -6.70
N ASP A 17 8.01 11.79 -5.40
CA ASP A 17 9.11 11.95 -4.43
C ASP A 17 9.99 10.71 -4.33
N ARG A 18 9.41 9.50 -4.36
CA ARG A 18 10.22 8.27 -4.35
C ARG A 18 11.02 8.04 -5.62
N ARG A 19 10.56 8.56 -6.75
CA ARG A 19 11.29 8.52 -8.03
C ARG A 19 12.46 9.50 -8.04
N ARG A 20 12.39 10.61 -7.30
CA ARG A 20 13.51 11.58 -7.19
C ARG A 20 14.74 10.86 -6.64
N GLY A 21 15.78 10.77 -7.47
CA GLY A 21 17.06 10.12 -7.11
C GLY A 21 17.06 8.59 -7.20
N ALA A 22 15.97 7.95 -7.65
CA ALA A 22 15.97 6.51 -7.95
C ALA A 22 16.47 6.26 -9.37
N THR A 23 17.40 5.32 -9.53
CA THR A 23 17.94 4.92 -10.84
C THR A 23 17.97 3.40 -11.01
N GLY A 24 18.05 2.94 -12.26
CA GLY A 24 18.19 1.53 -12.61
C GLY A 24 17.14 0.62 -11.96
N HIS A 25 17.61 -0.43 -11.28
CA HIS A 25 16.74 -1.41 -10.61
C HIS A 25 15.84 -0.80 -9.52
N ARG A 26 16.29 0.26 -8.84
CA ARG A 26 15.49 0.93 -7.81
C ARG A 26 14.30 1.66 -8.42
N LEU A 27 14.50 2.36 -9.53
CA LEU A 27 13.41 3.01 -10.26
C LEU A 27 12.37 2.00 -10.74
N ALA A 28 12.83 0.88 -11.31
CA ALA A 28 11.95 -0.20 -11.73
C ALA A 28 11.18 -0.83 -10.55
N ALA A 29 11.80 -0.91 -9.37
CA ALA A 29 11.11 -1.37 -8.17
C ALA A 29 10.04 -0.40 -7.68
N VAL A 30 10.33 0.91 -7.67
CA VAL A 30 9.34 1.95 -7.31
C VAL A 30 8.13 1.89 -8.26
N ALA A 31 8.36 1.82 -9.57
CA ALA A 31 7.30 1.73 -10.57
C ALA A 31 6.43 0.47 -10.38
N ARG A 32 7.04 -0.68 -10.04
CA ARG A 32 6.28 -1.91 -9.73
C ARG A 32 5.43 -1.75 -8.47
N SER A 33 5.99 -1.20 -7.39
CA SER A 33 5.24 -0.98 -6.16
C SER A 33 4.07 -0.01 -6.35
N GLU A 34 4.27 1.04 -7.15
CA GLU A 34 3.20 1.95 -7.55
C GLU A 34 2.08 1.22 -8.29
N GLN A 35 2.44 0.44 -9.32
CA GLN A 35 1.45 -0.30 -10.10
C GLN A 35 0.67 -1.29 -9.22
N VAL A 36 1.33 -1.96 -8.28
CA VAL A 36 0.70 -2.88 -7.32
C VAL A 36 -0.31 -2.14 -6.46
N LEU A 37 0.05 -0.99 -5.88
CA LEU A 37 -0.87 -0.20 -5.05
C LEU A 37 -2.02 0.38 -5.85
N ARG A 38 -1.78 0.92 -7.05
CA ARG A 38 -2.87 1.39 -7.93
C ARG A 38 -3.84 0.26 -8.29
N THR A 39 -3.30 -0.93 -8.57
CA THR A 39 -4.13 -2.11 -8.81
C THR A 39 -4.93 -2.52 -7.56
N ALA A 40 -4.33 -2.38 -6.37
CA ALA A 40 -5.06 -2.62 -5.12
C ALA A 40 -6.22 -1.63 -4.97
N VAL A 41 -5.99 -0.33 -5.19
CA VAL A 41 -7.05 0.69 -5.16
C VAL A 41 -8.23 0.29 -6.06
N GLU A 42 -7.96 -0.02 -7.33
CA GLU A 42 -9.01 -0.40 -8.29
C GLU A 42 -9.81 -1.64 -7.87
N ARG A 43 -9.18 -2.59 -7.16
CA ARG A 43 -9.84 -3.81 -6.67
C ARG A 43 -10.62 -3.64 -5.39
N THR A 44 -10.37 -2.57 -4.64
CA THR A 44 -10.97 -2.34 -3.32
C THR A 44 -12.16 -1.38 -3.39
N ALA A 45 -12.55 -0.94 -4.59
CA ALA A 45 -13.59 0.07 -4.83
C ALA A 45 -14.89 -0.23 -4.07
N GLU A 46 -15.45 -1.44 -4.23
CA GLU A 46 -16.71 -1.86 -3.63
C GLU A 46 -16.66 -1.93 -2.08
N LEU A 47 -15.47 -2.01 -1.50
CA LEU A 47 -15.28 -2.13 -0.05
C LEU A 47 -15.03 -0.77 0.62
N VAL A 48 -14.60 0.23 -0.15
CA VAL A 48 -14.12 1.53 0.37
C VAL A 48 -15.07 2.66 0.00
N LEU A 49 -15.67 2.59 -1.19
CA LEU A 49 -16.50 3.66 -1.73
C LEU A 49 -17.97 3.48 -1.37
N THR A 50 -18.60 4.60 -1.05
CA THR A 50 -20.06 4.72 -0.92
C THR A 50 -20.75 4.48 -2.26
N ASP A 51 -22.05 4.21 -2.23
CA ASP A 51 -22.85 3.99 -3.46
C ASP A 51 -22.77 5.20 -4.41
N ASP A 52 -22.81 6.42 -3.88
CA ASP A 52 -22.69 7.66 -4.67
C ASP A 52 -21.31 7.76 -5.34
N GLU A 53 -20.24 7.43 -4.62
CA GLU A 53 -18.88 7.41 -5.19
C GLU A 53 -18.72 6.29 -6.23
N GLN A 54 -19.39 5.15 -6.06
CA GLN A 54 -19.38 4.09 -7.05
C GLN A 54 -20.08 4.53 -8.36
N VAL A 55 -21.14 5.33 -8.28
CA VAL A 55 -21.75 5.96 -9.46
C VAL A 55 -20.75 6.89 -10.15
N LEU A 56 -20.02 7.72 -9.39
CA LEU A 56 -18.98 8.58 -9.94
C LEU A 56 -17.87 7.78 -10.64
N VAL A 57 -17.45 6.64 -10.07
CA VAL A 57 -16.50 5.73 -10.73
C VAL A 57 -17.07 5.21 -12.05
N GLY A 58 -18.35 4.87 -12.09
CA GLY A 58 -19.04 4.46 -13.32
C GLY A 58 -18.95 5.52 -14.43
N ILE A 59 -19.11 6.79 -14.06
CA ILE A 59 -18.97 7.94 -14.97
C ILE A 59 -17.52 8.12 -15.40
N GLU A 60 -16.57 8.13 -14.46
CA GLU A 60 -15.14 8.28 -14.74
C GLU A 60 -14.62 7.21 -15.72
N ARG A 61 -15.11 5.97 -15.59
CA ARG A 61 -14.75 4.86 -16.50
C ARG A 61 -15.21 5.09 -17.95
N GLN A 62 -16.20 5.95 -18.20
CA GLN A 62 -16.59 6.34 -19.56
C GLN A 62 -15.54 7.21 -20.23
N PHE A 63 -14.77 7.99 -19.45
CA PHE A 63 -13.71 8.86 -19.97
C PHE A 63 -12.36 8.14 -19.99
N GLU A 64 -11.98 7.51 -18.87
CA GLU A 64 -10.74 6.75 -18.76
C GLU A 64 -10.92 5.58 -17.79
N GLN A 65 -10.86 4.37 -18.33
CA GLN A 65 -11.11 3.15 -17.56
C GLN A 65 -10.08 2.89 -16.46
N VAL A 66 -8.81 3.23 -16.70
CA VAL A 66 -7.71 2.99 -15.76
C VAL A 66 -7.61 4.15 -14.78
N GLY A 67 -7.50 3.84 -13.48
CA GLY A 67 -7.32 4.86 -12.44
C GLY A 67 -8.61 5.56 -12.02
N ALA A 68 -9.76 5.19 -12.57
CA ALA A 68 -11.05 5.80 -12.26
C ALA A 68 -11.36 5.75 -10.76
N VAL A 69 -11.10 4.62 -10.11
CA VAL A 69 -11.34 4.48 -8.66
C VAL A 69 -10.40 5.40 -7.89
N ALA A 70 -9.13 5.48 -8.28
CA ALA A 70 -8.17 6.35 -7.62
C ALA A 70 -8.53 7.85 -7.75
N ARG A 71 -9.12 8.27 -8.87
CA ARG A 71 -9.54 9.66 -9.08
C ARG A 71 -10.75 10.06 -8.24
N VAL A 72 -11.68 9.13 -8.01
CA VAL A 72 -12.87 9.38 -7.18
C VAL A 72 -12.59 9.22 -5.69
N MET A 73 -11.81 8.20 -5.33
CA MET A 73 -11.55 7.83 -3.94
C MET A 73 -10.87 8.98 -3.18
N PRO A 74 -11.40 9.41 -2.02
CA PRO A 74 -10.71 10.32 -1.13
C PRO A 74 -9.39 9.72 -0.61
N ALA A 75 -8.36 10.52 -0.41
CA ALA A 75 -7.04 10.03 0.03
C ALA A 75 -7.08 9.22 1.34
N HIS A 76 -8.01 9.50 2.26
CA HIS A 76 -8.14 8.71 3.50
C HIS A 76 -8.59 7.26 3.25
N GLY A 77 -9.29 7.00 2.14
CA GLY A 77 -9.64 5.65 1.70
C GLY A 77 -8.41 4.76 1.42
N LEU A 78 -7.25 5.37 1.12
CA LEU A 78 -5.99 4.63 0.94
C LEU A 78 -5.57 3.86 2.20
N LEU A 79 -5.96 4.31 3.41
CA LEU A 79 -5.65 3.58 4.64
C LEU A 79 -6.32 2.20 4.66
N LEU A 80 -7.59 2.14 4.23
CA LEU A 80 -8.33 0.88 4.13
C LEU A 80 -7.79 0.00 2.99
N VAL A 81 -7.39 0.61 1.86
CA VAL A 81 -6.72 -0.11 0.77
C VAL A 81 -5.40 -0.74 1.23
N ILE A 82 -4.59 -0.01 2.00
CA ILE A 82 -3.33 -0.53 2.55
C ILE A 82 -3.61 -1.70 3.49
N GLU A 83 -4.59 -1.57 4.38
CA GLU A 83 -4.99 -2.64 5.31
C GLU A 83 -5.41 -3.91 4.56
N ALA A 84 -6.32 -3.78 3.60
CA ALA A 84 -6.78 -4.91 2.77
C ALA A 84 -5.63 -5.53 1.96
N HIS A 85 -4.74 -4.70 1.43
CA HIS A 85 -3.56 -5.17 0.69
C HIS A 85 -2.60 -5.97 1.58
N LEU A 86 -2.34 -5.52 2.81
CA LEU A 86 -1.48 -6.22 3.76
C LEU A 86 -2.08 -7.57 4.19
N ALA A 87 -3.38 -7.63 4.43
CA ALA A 87 -4.08 -8.89 4.71
C ALA A 87 -3.91 -9.89 3.54
N HIS A 88 -4.01 -9.40 2.30
CA HIS A 88 -3.77 -10.23 1.12
C HIS A 88 -2.30 -10.69 1.00
N LEU A 89 -1.34 -9.82 1.34
CA LEU A 89 0.09 -10.19 1.34
C LEU A 89 0.42 -11.24 2.40
N GLU A 90 -0.21 -11.19 3.57
CA GLU A 90 -0.05 -12.18 4.63
C GLU A 90 -0.34 -13.60 4.13
N SER A 91 -1.40 -13.77 3.35
CA SER A 91 -1.85 -15.05 2.80
C SER A 91 -0.95 -15.66 1.71
N ARG A 92 -0.03 -14.88 1.11
CA ARG A 92 0.74 -15.30 -0.07
C ARG A 92 2.19 -15.70 0.26
N PRO A 93 2.69 -16.83 -0.29
CA PRO A 93 4.11 -17.13 -0.27
C PRO A 93 4.85 -16.17 -1.21
N ALA A 94 5.81 -15.41 -0.69
CA ALA A 94 6.53 -14.39 -1.46
C ALA A 94 8.05 -14.57 -1.36
N ARG A 95 8.75 -14.10 -2.40
CA ARG A 95 10.22 -13.97 -2.38
C ARG A 95 10.59 -12.78 -1.47
N ASN A 96 11.42 -13.04 -0.45
CA ASN A 96 11.70 -12.12 0.67
C ASN A 96 12.04 -10.67 0.28
N ALA A 97 12.77 -10.45 -0.83
CA ALA A 97 13.22 -9.11 -1.22
C ALA A 97 12.09 -8.21 -1.79
N ALA A 98 11.22 -8.76 -2.64
CA ALA A 98 10.11 -7.99 -3.22
C ALA A 98 9.07 -7.64 -2.15
N ARG A 99 8.77 -8.59 -1.26
CA ARG A 99 7.86 -8.38 -0.14
C ARG A 99 8.37 -7.30 0.81
N ARG A 100 9.67 -7.28 1.11
CA ARG A 100 10.26 -6.23 1.95
C ARG A 100 10.07 -4.84 1.35
N MET A 101 10.32 -4.68 0.05
CA MET A 101 10.12 -3.40 -0.65
C MET A 101 8.65 -2.94 -0.61
N GLU A 102 7.70 -3.86 -0.80
CA GLU A 102 6.27 -3.58 -0.72
C GLU A 102 5.86 -3.16 0.69
N LEU A 103 6.32 -3.86 1.73
CA LEU A 103 6.07 -3.50 3.13
C LEU A 103 6.69 -2.14 3.49
N ASP A 104 7.93 -1.89 3.07
CA ASP A 104 8.59 -0.60 3.28
C ASP A 104 7.85 0.55 2.59
N THR A 105 7.24 0.27 1.42
CA THR A 105 6.43 1.23 0.67
C THR A 105 5.10 1.49 1.38
N CYS A 106 4.39 0.46 1.83
CA CYS A 106 3.16 0.60 2.61
C CYS A 106 3.40 1.37 3.92
N ALA A 107 4.48 1.07 4.63
CA ALA A 107 4.87 1.80 5.84
C ALA A 107 5.17 3.28 5.56
N ALA A 108 5.88 3.57 4.47
CA ALA A 108 6.17 4.94 4.06
C ALA A 108 4.91 5.71 3.65
N LEU A 109 4.00 5.07 2.90
CA LEU A 109 2.74 5.69 2.49
C LEU A 109 1.83 5.95 3.70
N THR A 110 1.75 5.01 4.65
CA THR A 110 0.96 5.19 5.88
C THR A 110 1.45 6.41 6.69
N ARG A 111 2.78 6.56 6.84
CA ARG A 111 3.35 7.74 7.49
C ARG A 111 3.13 9.03 6.72
N HIS A 112 3.11 8.98 5.39
CA HIS A 112 2.78 10.13 4.55
C HIS A 112 1.32 10.55 4.76
N LEU A 113 0.38 9.59 4.66
CA LEU A 113 -1.05 9.82 4.91
C LEU A 113 -1.32 10.35 6.32
N ALA A 114 -0.64 9.84 7.34
CA ALA A 114 -0.78 10.34 8.72
C ALA A 114 -0.43 11.84 8.85
N ARG A 115 0.51 12.35 8.03
CA ARG A 115 0.90 13.78 8.03
C ARG A 115 -0.08 14.64 7.26
N GLU A 116 -0.49 14.18 6.08
CA GLU A 116 -1.43 14.89 5.20
C GLU A 116 -2.83 14.97 5.84
N LEU A 117 -3.26 13.87 6.44
CA LEU A 117 -4.58 13.71 7.03
C LEU A 117 -4.60 14.02 8.53
N ARG A 118 -3.60 14.73 9.08
CA ARG A 118 -3.49 15.04 10.52
C ARG A 118 -4.72 15.76 11.11
N HIS A 119 -5.56 16.33 10.27
CA HIS A 119 -6.79 17.04 10.61
C HIS A 119 -8.01 16.11 10.67
N LEU A 120 -7.87 14.88 10.18
CA LEU A 120 -8.82 13.80 10.30
C LEU A 120 -8.32 12.87 11.41
N ASP A 121 -9.22 12.34 12.24
CA ASP A 121 -8.86 11.39 13.29
C ASP A 121 -8.53 10.00 12.71
N VAL A 122 -7.37 9.91 12.06
CA VAL A 122 -6.89 8.70 11.36
C VAL A 122 -5.95 7.84 12.19
N LEU A 123 -5.67 8.24 13.45
CA LEU A 123 -4.76 7.53 14.34
C LEU A 123 -5.14 6.05 14.52
N PRO A 124 -6.41 5.68 14.74
CA PRO A 124 -6.79 4.27 14.88
C PRO A 124 -6.49 3.44 13.62
N ALA A 125 -6.74 4.00 12.43
CA ALA A 125 -6.46 3.33 11.16
C ALA A 125 -4.96 3.16 10.94
N THR A 126 -4.16 4.18 11.21
CA THR A 126 -2.69 4.09 11.10
C THR A 126 -2.10 3.06 12.06
N HIS A 127 -2.62 2.96 13.28
CA HIS A 127 -2.17 1.97 14.26
C HIS A 127 -2.47 0.52 13.82
N ARG A 128 -3.66 0.26 13.28
CA ARG A 128 -4.01 -1.07 12.74
C ARG A 128 -3.08 -1.48 11.60
N ILE A 129 -2.73 -0.54 10.73
CA ILE A 129 -1.79 -0.78 9.63
C ILE A 129 -0.39 -1.07 10.17
N GLU A 130 0.08 -0.34 11.19
CA GLU A 130 1.38 -0.61 11.84
C GLU A 130 1.44 -2.02 12.44
N LEU A 131 0.37 -2.48 13.09
CA LEU A 131 0.26 -3.85 13.59
C LEU A 131 0.31 -4.89 12.46
N ALA A 132 -0.42 -4.66 11.36
CA ALA A 132 -0.42 -5.55 10.20
C ALA A 132 0.96 -5.61 9.52
N LEU A 133 1.65 -4.47 9.42
CA LEU A 133 3.03 -4.40 8.92
C LEU A 133 3.99 -5.21 9.79
N ALA A 134 3.87 -5.13 11.11
CA ALA A 134 4.68 -5.91 12.04
C ALA A 134 4.44 -7.42 11.87
N GLY A 135 3.17 -7.84 11.74
CA GLY A 135 2.81 -9.25 11.47
C GLY A 135 3.42 -9.76 10.17
N CYS A 136 3.29 -9.00 9.08
CA CYS A 136 3.91 -9.33 7.79
C CYS A 136 5.45 -9.37 7.85
N GLY A 137 6.07 -8.46 8.61
CA GLY A 137 7.52 -8.41 8.79
C GLY A 137 8.07 -9.63 9.54
N ALA A 138 7.36 -10.12 10.55
CA ALA A 138 7.73 -11.32 11.30
C ALA A 138 7.75 -12.59 10.41
N VAL A 139 6.83 -12.68 9.43
CA VAL A 139 6.79 -13.77 8.44
C VAL A 139 8.02 -13.75 7.53
N VAL A 140 8.50 -12.57 7.13
CA VAL A 140 9.69 -12.41 6.27
C VAL A 140 11.00 -12.80 6.99
N GLN A 141 11.04 -12.71 8.32
CA GLN A 141 12.22 -13.06 9.12
C GLN A 141 12.31 -14.55 9.51
N ARG A 142 11.31 -15.40 9.21
CA ARG A 142 11.41 -16.84 9.49
C ARG A 142 12.60 -17.45 8.74
N PRO A 143 13.57 -18.09 9.43
CA PRO A 143 14.75 -18.62 8.78
C PRO A 143 14.36 -19.72 7.80
N ALA A 144 14.78 -19.53 6.55
CA ALA A 144 14.63 -20.54 5.51
C ALA A 144 15.47 -21.78 5.85
N GLY A 145 14.78 -22.85 6.23
CA GLY A 145 15.26 -24.22 6.14
C GLY A 145 15.91 -24.82 7.40
N PRO A 146 15.82 -26.16 7.55
CA PRO A 146 16.30 -26.89 8.73
C PRO A 146 17.80 -26.71 8.99
N ARG A 147 18.60 -26.41 7.95
CA ARG A 147 20.05 -26.18 8.06
C ARG A 147 20.43 -24.95 8.89
N ARG A 148 19.60 -23.89 8.91
CA ARG A 148 19.86 -22.70 9.74
C ARG A 148 19.43 -22.89 11.18
N LEU A 149 18.37 -23.67 11.42
CA LEU A 149 17.95 -24.09 12.76
C LEU A 149 18.99 -24.98 13.44
N LEU A 150 19.56 -25.95 12.72
CA LEU A 150 20.63 -26.80 13.26
C LEU A 150 21.89 -26.00 13.62
N LYS A 151 22.28 -25.02 12.79
CA LYS A 151 23.38 -24.09 13.13
C LYS A 151 23.06 -23.18 14.31
N ALA A 152 21.84 -22.66 14.42
CA ALA A 152 21.44 -21.80 15.53
C ALA A 152 21.35 -22.54 16.87
N LEU A 153 21.09 -23.86 16.83
CA LEU A 153 21.05 -24.74 18.00
C LEU A 153 22.42 -25.37 18.32
N GLY A 154 23.47 -25.08 17.56
CA GLY A 154 24.80 -25.67 17.74
C GLY A 154 24.87 -27.17 17.43
N LEU A 155 23.95 -27.68 16.61
CA LEU A 155 23.78 -29.10 16.27
C LEU A 155 24.25 -29.43 14.84
N ALA A 156 25.21 -28.69 14.30
CA ALA A 156 25.72 -28.85 12.93
C ALA A 156 27.23 -29.05 12.89
#